data_AF-A0A183AIP1-F1
#
_entry.id   AF-A0A183AIP1-F1
#
_cell.length_a   1.000
_cell.length_b   1.000
_cell.length_c   1.000
_cell.angle_alpha   90.00
_cell.angle_beta   90.00
_cell.angle_gamma   90.00
#
_symmetry.space_group_name_H-M   'P 1'
#
loop_
_entity.id
_entity.type
_entity.pdbx_description
1 polymer ?
#
loop_
_entity_poly.entity_id
_entity_poly.type
_entity_poly.pdbx_seq_one_letter_code
_entity_poly.pdbx_strand_id
1 'polypeptide(L)'
;MTTKIAAVANLALHAFQQHAARVTVVSTAVPTATTPTGSTPNSELATTPQSSPHSPSDGKVTASDSPIHAPLSSPYPNGLSDALQRLLTSVHNLTPKDIGFDMRWISDSQVYAAPVAYVHITENEVFSMGIFVLRPGSRIPLHDHPGMYGILRVMYGSLRCRSFTPLQNLEPNHPAYPRSSLTEAFPGSGWQFRDLIVARPHQDVVLNTESCAQLLTPVDGNLHEVTPVDGPAVFLDILAPPYDHDLGTRECRFYKEVILPGNNVPTRVLDRVLSTDAGSDQEPATTNNLQHPDSNSPHRMNGMGDRSQLIYLVETNQPKDYWCESAEYVGPSVV
;
A
#
# COMPACT_ATOMS: atom_id res chain seq x y z
N MET A 1 23.73 5.85 -23.28
CA MET A 1 23.17 4.68 -22.57
C MET A 1 22.01 5.20 -21.74
N THR A 2 20.86 4.53 -21.76
CA THR A 2 19.70 4.88 -20.93
C THR A 2 20.04 4.67 -19.45
N THR A 3 19.69 5.63 -18.59
CA THR A 3 19.89 5.51 -17.14
C THR A 3 18.91 4.47 -16.57
N LYS A 4 19.20 3.86 -15.42
CA LYS A 4 18.26 2.90 -14.81
C LYS A 4 16.94 3.56 -14.43
N ILE A 5 16.98 4.80 -13.95
CA ILE A 5 15.79 5.54 -13.57
C ILE A 5 14.92 5.89 -14.79
N ALA A 6 15.52 6.22 -15.94
CA ALA A 6 14.78 6.37 -17.20
C ALA A 6 14.16 5.04 -17.66
N ALA A 7 14.85 3.90 -17.46
CA ALA A 7 14.27 2.59 -17.77
C ALA A 7 13.05 2.27 -16.87
N VAL A 8 13.12 2.62 -15.58
CA VAL A 8 11.98 2.49 -14.64
C VAL A 8 10.82 3.40 -15.05
N ALA A 9 11.07 4.66 -15.41
CA ALA A 9 10.04 5.59 -15.89
C ALA A 9 9.31 5.06 -17.15
N ASN A 10 10.06 4.51 -18.11
CA ASN A 10 9.48 3.90 -19.31
C ASN A 10 8.65 2.64 -18.99
N LEU A 11 9.09 1.81 -18.04
CA LEU A 11 8.32 0.66 -17.57
C LEU A 11 7.05 1.09 -16.83
N ALA A 12 7.11 2.17 -16.04
CA ALA A 12 5.94 2.72 -15.34
C ALA A 12 4.89 3.21 -16.33
N LEU A 13 5.31 3.96 -17.36
CA LEU A 13 4.44 4.36 -18.46
C LEU A 13 3.74 3.15 -19.07
N HIS A 14 4.50 2.12 -19.45
CA HIS A 14 3.93 0.93 -20.09
C HIS A 14 3.02 0.12 -19.17
N ALA A 15 3.40 -0.07 -17.91
CA ALA A 15 2.64 -0.88 -16.96
C ALA A 15 1.30 -0.23 -16.59
N PHE A 16 1.23 1.10 -16.54
CA PHE A 16 0.06 1.83 -16.04
C PHE A 16 -0.79 2.52 -17.10
N GLN A 17 -0.35 2.59 -18.36
CA GLN A 17 -1.07 3.31 -19.42
C GLN A 17 -2.54 2.91 -19.54
N GLN A 18 -2.84 1.61 -19.51
CA GLN A 18 -4.23 1.12 -19.59
C GLN A 18 -5.05 1.46 -18.35
N HIS A 19 -4.43 1.43 -17.17
CA HIS A 19 -5.09 1.77 -15.91
C HIS A 19 -5.45 3.25 -15.88
N ALA A 20 -4.48 4.12 -16.18
CA ALA A 20 -4.67 5.57 -16.24
C ALA A 20 -5.82 5.94 -17.20
N ALA A 21 -5.84 5.37 -18.41
CA ALA A 21 -6.91 5.60 -19.38
C ALA A 21 -8.30 5.20 -18.84
N ARG A 22 -8.41 4.06 -18.14
CA ARG A 22 -9.69 3.61 -17.55
C ARG A 22 -10.16 4.54 -16.44
N VAL A 23 -9.26 5.00 -15.57
CA VAL A 23 -9.59 5.92 -14.48
C VAL A 23 -10.11 7.25 -15.02
N THR A 24 -9.49 7.79 -16.09
CA THR A 24 -9.95 9.03 -16.75
C THR A 24 -11.36 8.87 -17.36
N VAL A 25 -11.66 7.72 -17.97
CA VAL A 25 -13.00 7.46 -18.55
C VAL A 25 -14.06 7.35 -17.45
N VAL A 26 -13.77 6.66 -16.34
CA VAL A 26 -14.71 6.55 -15.21
C VAL A 26 -14.96 7.91 -14.57
N SER A 27 -13.93 8.77 -14.47
CA SER A 27 -14.06 10.12 -13.91
C SER A 27 -14.88 11.07 -14.79
N THR A 28 -14.90 10.88 -16.11
CA THR A 28 -15.68 11.71 -17.05
C THR A 28 -17.12 11.22 -17.22
N ALA A 29 -17.39 9.95 -16.89
CA ALA A 29 -18.73 9.37 -16.88
C ALA A 29 -19.46 9.63 -15.55
N VAL A 30 -19.68 10.90 -15.19
CA VAL A 30 -20.75 11.24 -14.23
C VAL A 30 -22.08 11.10 -14.99
N PRO A 31 -22.99 10.18 -14.61
CA PRO A 31 -24.24 10.05 -15.33
C PRO A 31 -25.16 11.23 -15.00
N THR A 32 -25.41 12.10 -15.97
CA THR A 32 -26.65 12.89 -16.00
C THR A 32 -27.81 11.92 -15.94
N ALA A 33 -28.58 11.98 -14.84
CA ALA A 33 -29.77 11.16 -14.67
C ALA A 33 -30.81 11.54 -15.73
N THR A 34 -30.93 10.73 -16.78
CA THR A 34 -32.11 10.68 -17.64
C THR A 34 -32.70 9.27 -17.60
N THR A 35 -33.95 9.24 -17.15
CA THR A 35 -34.86 8.09 -17.05
C THR A 35 -34.90 7.22 -18.31
N PRO A 36 -34.93 5.87 -18.20
CA PRO A 36 -35.03 5.00 -19.36
C PRO A 36 -36.50 4.73 -19.73
N THR A 37 -36.86 4.99 -20.97
CA THR A 37 -37.99 4.35 -21.65
C THR A 37 -37.43 3.26 -22.57
N GLY A 38 -37.92 2.03 -22.40
CA GLY A 38 -37.31 0.83 -22.95
C GLY A 38 -37.53 0.58 -24.45
N SER A 39 -36.80 -0.41 -24.96
CA SER A 39 -37.29 -1.50 -25.81
C SER A 39 -36.13 -2.40 -26.21
N THR A 40 -36.31 -3.70 -26.00
CA THR A 40 -35.50 -4.82 -26.54
C THR A 40 -35.62 -4.89 -28.06
N PRO A 41 -34.64 -5.48 -28.78
CA PRO A 41 -34.84 -6.88 -29.17
C PRO A 41 -33.58 -7.77 -29.30
N ASN A 42 -33.83 -9.04 -28.99
CA ASN A 42 -33.38 -10.30 -29.59
C ASN A 42 -31.93 -10.56 -30.00
N SER A 43 -31.42 -11.62 -29.35
CA SER A 43 -30.31 -12.51 -29.69
C SER A 43 -30.58 -13.29 -30.99
N GLU A 44 -29.57 -13.37 -31.85
CA GLU A 44 -29.39 -14.50 -32.76
C GLU A 44 -27.97 -15.07 -32.71
N LEU A 45 -27.97 -16.39 -32.81
CA LEU A 45 -26.92 -17.38 -32.64
C LEU A 45 -26.14 -17.55 -33.94
N ALA A 46 -24.80 -17.64 -33.89
CA ALA A 46 -24.03 -18.20 -34.99
C ALA A 46 -22.79 -18.96 -34.50
N THR A 47 -22.87 -20.27 -34.67
CA THR A 47 -21.87 -21.32 -34.43
C THR A 47 -20.89 -21.49 -35.60
N THR A 48 -19.79 -22.22 -35.32
CA THR A 48 -18.90 -23.03 -36.21
C THR A 48 -17.46 -22.49 -36.43
N PRO A 49 -16.48 -23.32 -36.83
CA PRO A 49 -15.78 -24.27 -35.94
C PRO A 49 -14.23 -24.19 -36.05
N GLN A 50 -13.56 -24.88 -35.12
CA GLN A 50 -12.11 -25.12 -35.08
C GLN A 50 -11.60 -25.95 -36.28
N SER A 51 -10.39 -25.63 -36.73
CA SER A 51 -9.51 -26.56 -37.45
C SER A 51 -8.04 -26.36 -37.05
N SER A 52 -7.42 -27.45 -36.61
CA SER A 52 -5.97 -27.59 -36.41
C SER A 52 -5.28 -27.97 -37.72
N PRO A 53 -3.94 -27.82 -37.79
CA PRO A 53 -3.16 -28.96 -38.27
C PRO A 53 -1.87 -29.22 -37.47
N HIS A 54 -1.42 -30.46 -37.59
CA HIS A 54 -0.27 -31.08 -36.94
C HIS A 54 0.98 -31.13 -37.85
N SER A 55 2.17 -31.04 -37.20
CA SER A 55 3.46 -31.71 -37.50
C SER A 55 4.41 -31.12 -38.57
N PRO A 56 5.74 -31.45 -38.62
CA PRO A 56 6.58 -32.28 -37.73
C PRO A 56 7.95 -31.62 -37.30
N SER A 57 8.79 -32.45 -36.67
CA SER A 57 10.08 -32.24 -35.97
C SER A 57 11.33 -31.92 -36.82
N ASP A 58 12.36 -31.35 -36.20
CA ASP A 58 13.71 -31.93 -36.02
C ASP A 58 14.77 -30.87 -35.62
N GLY A 59 15.74 -31.24 -34.76
CA GLY A 59 17.01 -30.49 -34.63
C GLY A 59 17.60 -30.40 -33.22
N LYS A 60 18.50 -31.33 -32.90
CA LYS A 60 19.31 -31.45 -31.67
C LYS A 60 20.64 -30.68 -31.81
N VAL A 61 20.99 -29.77 -30.89
CA VAL A 61 22.39 -29.34 -30.61
C VAL A 61 22.55 -28.99 -29.11
N THR A 62 23.79 -28.98 -28.65
CA THR A 62 24.40 -29.46 -27.41
C THR A 62 24.55 -28.47 -26.24
N ALA A 63 24.80 -29.06 -25.07
CA ALA A 63 25.09 -28.54 -23.73
C ALA A 63 25.93 -27.25 -23.57
N SER A 64 25.62 -26.49 -22.52
CA SER A 64 26.63 -25.96 -21.58
C SER A 64 26.01 -25.79 -20.19
N ASP A 65 26.65 -26.42 -19.20
CA ASP A 65 26.30 -26.36 -17.78
C ASP A 65 26.48 -24.94 -17.23
N SER A 66 25.47 -24.44 -16.53
CA SER A 66 25.58 -23.28 -15.65
C SER A 66 24.72 -23.53 -14.42
N PRO A 67 25.18 -23.15 -13.22
CA PRO A 67 24.57 -23.59 -11.97
C PRO A 67 23.14 -23.10 -11.89
N ILE A 68 22.22 -24.05 -11.73
CA ILE A 68 20.79 -23.82 -11.51
C ILE A 68 20.66 -23.13 -10.14
N HIS A 69 20.70 -21.80 -10.12
CA HIS A 69 20.03 -21.06 -9.05
C HIS A 69 18.54 -21.26 -9.25
N ALA A 70 17.90 -21.98 -8.32
CA ALA A 70 16.45 -22.05 -8.25
C ALA A 70 15.89 -20.62 -8.33
N PRO A 71 14.88 -20.35 -9.18
CA PRO A 71 14.31 -19.01 -9.27
C PRO A 71 13.75 -18.66 -7.89
N LEU A 72 14.25 -17.58 -7.28
CA LEU A 72 13.64 -17.01 -6.08
C LEU A 72 12.15 -16.79 -6.41
N SER A 73 11.28 -17.39 -5.61
CA SER A 73 9.84 -17.13 -5.65
C SER A 73 9.61 -15.62 -5.61
N SER A 74 8.87 -15.09 -6.58
CA SER A 74 8.52 -13.67 -6.64
C SER A 74 7.93 -13.22 -5.29
N PRO A 75 8.44 -12.15 -4.68
CA PRO A 75 7.90 -11.62 -3.42
C PRO A 75 6.51 -10.96 -3.61
N TYR A 76 6.05 -10.85 -4.86
CA TYR A 76 4.79 -10.20 -5.22
C TYR A 76 3.64 -11.20 -5.39
N PRO A 77 2.38 -10.78 -5.17
CA PRO A 77 1.20 -11.62 -5.33
C PRO A 77 1.12 -12.28 -6.71
N ASN A 78 0.59 -13.50 -6.77
CA ASN A 78 0.27 -14.16 -8.02
C ASN A 78 -0.83 -13.36 -8.78
N GLY A 79 -0.70 -13.22 -10.09
CA GLY A 79 -1.70 -12.55 -10.93
C GLY A 79 -1.41 -11.10 -11.31
N LEU A 80 -0.24 -10.55 -10.96
CA LEU A 80 0.22 -9.28 -11.53
C LEU A 80 0.54 -9.44 -13.03
N SER A 81 0.37 -8.37 -13.80
CA SER A 81 0.80 -8.37 -15.20
C SER A 81 2.33 -8.44 -15.32
N ASP A 82 2.83 -9.07 -16.38
CA ASP A 82 4.26 -9.15 -16.66
C ASP A 82 4.94 -7.77 -16.66
N ALA A 83 4.24 -6.75 -17.17
CA ALA A 83 4.73 -5.38 -17.18
C ALA A 83 4.92 -4.81 -15.77
N LEU A 84 3.94 -5.02 -14.88
CA LEU A 84 4.03 -4.57 -13.49
C LEU A 84 5.09 -5.34 -12.70
N GLN A 85 5.22 -6.65 -12.92
CA GLN A 85 6.26 -7.44 -12.28
C GLN A 85 7.68 -7.00 -12.71
N ARG A 86 7.87 -6.69 -14.01
CA ARG A 86 9.13 -6.12 -14.53
C ARG A 86 9.41 -4.74 -13.95
N LEU A 87 8.40 -3.89 -13.80
CA LEU A 87 8.52 -2.59 -13.15
C LEU A 87 8.98 -2.74 -11.71
N LEU A 88 8.28 -3.54 -10.90
CA LEU A 88 8.60 -3.78 -9.50
C LEU A 88 10.01 -4.35 -9.30
N THR A 89 10.41 -5.27 -10.17
CA THR A 89 11.78 -5.82 -10.18
C THR A 89 12.81 -4.74 -10.52
N SER A 90 12.50 -3.87 -11.48
CA SER A 90 13.41 -2.80 -11.89
C SER A 90 13.55 -1.72 -10.80
N VAL A 91 12.45 -1.37 -10.12
CA VAL A 91 12.44 -0.47 -8.95
C VAL A 91 13.26 -1.04 -7.80
N HIS A 92 13.10 -2.34 -7.50
CA HIS A 92 13.87 -2.98 -6.44
C HIS A 92 15.39 -2.89 -6.66
N ASN A 93 15.82 -3.00 -7.93
CA ASN A 93 17.23 -2.97 -8.35
C ASN A 93 17.84 -1.56 -8.52
N LEU A 94 17.07 -0.50 -8.23
CA LEU A 94 17.62 0.85 -8.17
C LEU A 94 18.51 1.01 -6.93
N THR A 95 19.58 1.78 -7.09
CA THR A 95 20.47 2.20 -6.00
C THR A 95 20.28 3.68 -5.70
N PRO A 96 20.76 4.20 -4.56
CA PRO A 96 20.73 5.64 -4.26
C PRO A 96 21.37 6.49 -5.38
N LYS A 97 22.44 6.00 -6.01
CA LYS A 97 23.08 6.69 -7.14
C LYS A 97 22.18 6.77 -8.37
N ASP A 98 21.40 5.73 -8.64
CA ASP A 98 20.51 5.67 -9.81
C ASP A 98 19.39 6.72 -9.75
N ILE A 99 19.01 7.15 -8.54
CA ILE A 99 17.99 8.18 -8.29
C ILE A 99 18.58 9.54 -7.90
N GLY A 100 19.89 9.73 -8.04
CA GLY A 100 20.55 10.99 -7.66
C GLY A 100 20.43 11.35 -6.19
N PHE A 101 20.35 10.36 -5.29
CA PHE A 101 20.28 10.60 -3.85
C PHE A 101 21.43 11.49 -3.39
N ASP A 102 21.06 12.60 -2.74
CA ASP A 102 22.01 13.54 -2.17
C ASP A 102 22.01 13.44 -0.64
N MET A 103 23.19 13.17 -0.07
CA MET A 103 23.38 13.12 1.38
C MET A 103 22.95 14.41 2.09
N ARG A 104 23.05 15.57 1.42
CA ARG A 104 22.61 16.86 1.97
C ARG A 104 21.13 16.86 2.32
N TRP A 105 20.30 16.07 1.62
CA TRP A 105 18.88 15.96 1.95
C TRP A 105 18.64 15.46 3.37
N ILE A 106 19.55 14.69 3.96
CA ILE A 106 19.37 14.13 5.31
C ILE A 106 20.30 14.75 6.36
N SER A 107 21.36 15.45 5.95
CA SER A 107 22.37 16.00 6.85
C SER A 107 22.32 17.53 6.99
N ASP A 108 21.72 18.24 6.03
CA ASP A 108 21.76 19.69 5.96
C ASP A 108 20.36 20.30 6.13
N SER A 109 20.13 20.91 7.30
CA SER A 109 18.88 21.59 7.61
C SER A 109 18.64 22.87 6.79
N GLN A 110 19.62 23.33 6.01
CA GLN A 110 19.46 24.47 5.11
C GLN A 110 18.83 24.10 3.76
N VAL A 111 18.80 22.81 3.39
CA VAL A 111 18.23 22.39 2.10
C VAL A 111 16.71 22.56 2.07
N TYR A 112 16.04 22.31 3.19
CA TYR A 112 14.62 22.55 3.37
C TYR A 112 14.32 22.68 4.87
N ALA A 113 13.26 23.36 5.27
CA ALA A 113 12.87 23.51 6.68
C ALA A 113 11.81 22.49 7.13
N ALA A 114 11.06 21.93 6.19
CA ALA A 114 9.94 21.02 6.45
C ALA A 114 10.35 19.68 7.12
N PRO A 115 9.41 19.02 7.84
CA PRO A 115 9.60 17.69 8.41
C PRO A 115 9.70 16.61 7.33
N VAL A 116 9.13 16.89 6.15
CA VAL A 116 9.19 16.04 4.95
C VAL A 116 9.54 16.93 3.76
N ALA A 117 10.39 16.44 2.86
CA ALA A 117 10.64 17.07 1.57
C ALA A 117 10.25 16.13 0.42
N TYR A 118 9.82 16.71 -0.69
CA TYR A 118 9.49 16.00 -1.93
C TYR A 118 10.40 16.49 -3.05
N VAL A 119 11.17 15.57 -3.63
CA VAL A 119 11.99 15.80 -4.80
C VAL A 119 11.24 15.24 -6.00
N HIS A 120 10.70 16.13 -6.82
CA HIS A 120 9.99 15.75 -8.05
C HIS A 120 10.97 15.24 -9.11
N ILE A 121 10.72 14.05 -9.67
CA ILE A 121 11.56 13.50 -10.75
C ILE A 121 10.88 13.70 -12.11
N THR A 122 9.65 13.20 -12.26
CA THR A 122 8.88 13.31 -13.50
C THR A 122 7.41 13.04 -13.25
N GLU A 123 6.56 13.63 -14.08
CA GLU A 123 5.13 13.41 -14.08
C GLU A 123 4.55 13.56 -15.48
N ASN A 124 3.54 12.76 -15.77
CA ASN A 124 2.68 12.85 -16.94
C ASN A 124 1.30 12.30 -16.58
N GLU A 125 0.37 12.28 -17.54
CA GLU A 125 -1.01 11.81 -17.32
C GLU A 125 -1.13 10.35 -16.84
N VAL A 126 -0.08 9.53 -16.99
CA VAL A 126 -0.08 8.10 -16.64
C VAL A 126 0.50 7.84 -15.27
N PHE A 127 1.56 8.54 -14.87
CA PHE A 127 2.18 8.37 -13.56
C PHE A 127 2.97 9.60 -13.12
N SER A 128 3.19 9.70 -11.81
CA SER A 128 4.15 10.59 -11.18
C SER A 128 5.23 9.77 -10.49
N MET A 129 6.44 10.31 -10.42
CA MET A 129 7.57 9.72 -9.74
C MET A 129 8.31 10.80 -8.96
N GLY A 130 8.58 10.52 -7.69
CA GLY A 130 9.34 11.43 -6.85
C GLY A 130 9.98 10.72 -5.67
N ILE A 131 10.75 11.47 -4.90
CA ILE A 131 11.43 10.98 -3.71
C ILE A 131 10.92 11.75 -2.51
N PHE A 132 10.53 11.02 -1.47
CA PHE A 132 10.23 11.61 -0.17
C PHE A 132 11.42 11.46 0.77
N VAL A 133 11.74 12.54 1.46
CA VAL A 133 12.80 12.60 2.48
C VAL A 133 12.14 12.94 3.81
N LEU A 134 12.19 12.02 4.77
CA LEU A 134 11.55 12.15 6.09
C LEU A 134 12.62 12.35 7.15
N ARG A 135 12.48 13.42 7.94
CA ARG A 135 13.32 13.68 9.11
C ARG A 135 13.02 12.75 10.28
N PRO A 136 13.97 12.52 11.21
CA PRO A 136 13.70 11.80 12.43
C PRO A 136 12.48 12.38 13.17
N GLY A 137 11.54 11.53 13.54
CA GLY A 137 10.32 11.92 14.26
C GLY A 137 9.23 12.60 13.41
N SER A 138 9.43 12.77 12.09
CA SER A 138 8.34 13.17 11.20
C SER A 138 7.45 11.99 10.81
N ARG A 139 6.40 12.25 10.03
CA ARG A 139 5.62 11.20 9.35
C ARG A 139 4.98 11.79 8.11
N ILE A 140 4.64 10.95 7.15
CA ILE A 140 3.55 11.21 6.21
C ILE A 140 2.30 10.62 6.86
N PRO A 141 1.36 11.46 7.35
CA PRO A 141 0.20 10.98 8.10
C PRO A 141 -0.67 10.03 7.28
N LEU A 142 -1.53 9.27 7.95
CA LEU A 142 -2.47 8.37 7.28
C LEU A 142 -3.26 9.09 6.17
N HIS A 143 -3.11 8.63 4.93
CA HIS A 143 -3.74 9.23 3.74
C HIS A 143 -4.13 8.18 2.70
N ASP A 144 -4.97 8.56 1.73
CA ASP A 144 -5.42 7.70 0.62
C ASP A 144 -4.76 8.02 -0.73
N HIS A 145 -4.98 7.11 -1.68
CA HIS A 145 -4.54 7.18 -3.08
C HIS A 145 -5.71 6.82 -4.02
N PRO A 146 -6.78 7.64 -4.12
CA PRO A 146 -8.05 7.23 -4.71
C PRO A 146 -7.91 6.73 -6.16
N GLY A 147 -8.17 5.43 -6.37
CA GLY A 147 -8.10 4.83 -7.71
C GLY A 147 -6.68 4.61 -8.25
N MET A 148 -5.64 4.82 -7.44
CA MET A 148 -4.25 4.82 -7.87
C MET A 148 -3.52 3.55 -7.42
N TYR A 149 -2.55 3.12 -8.22
CA TYR A 149 -1.46 2.27 -7.75
C TYR A 149 -0.38 3.14 -7.09
N GLY A 150 0.28 2.59 -6.09
CA GLY A 150 1.47 3.19 -5.48
C GLY A 150 2.61 2.18 -5.39
N ILE A 151 3.83 2.59 -5.72
CA ILE A 151 5.04 1.77 -5.54
C ILE A 151 6.01 2.54 -4.65
N LEU A 152 6.24 2.00 -3.44
CA LEU A 152 7.17 2.57 -2.47
C LEU A 152 8.44 1.72 -2.38
N ARG A 153 9.61 2.36 -2.47
CA ARG A 153 10.91 1.70 -2.29
C ARG A 153 11.83 2.55 -1.41
N VAL A 154 12.21 2.01 -0.26
CA VAL A 154 13.18 2.66 0.64
C VAL A 154 14.56 2.69 0.00
N MET A 155 15.18 3.86 -0.04
CA MET A 155 16.48 4.13 -0.65
C MET A 155 17.55 4.47 0.38
N TYR A 156 17.13 4.95 1.56
CA TYR A 156 18.00 5.21 2.70
C TYR A 156 17.21 5.05 4.00
N GLY A 157 17.86 4.55 5.04
CA GLY A 157 17.28 4.39 6.37
C GLY A 157 16.19 3.32 6.41
N SER A 158 15.27 3.47 7.37
CA SER A 158 14.17 2.54 7.61
C SER A 158 12.86 3.28 7.86
N LEU A 159 11.76 2.75 7.33
CA LEU A 159 10.41 3.28 7.46
C LEU A 159 9.49 2.21 8.03
N ARG A 160 8.65 2.57 8.98
CA ARG A 160 7.45 1.81 9.29
C ARG A 160 6.34 2.24 8.34
N CYS A 161 5.80 1.28 7.60
CA CYS A 161 4.62 1.45 6.76
C CYS A 161 3.44 0.73 7.41
N ARG A 162 2.42 1.49 7.79
CA ARG A 162 1.14 0.96 8.27
C ARG A 162 0.11 1.24 7.18
N SER A 163 -0.55 0.21 6.67
CA SER A 163 -1.61 0.40 5.69
C SER A 163 -2.87 -0.40 5.97
N PHE A 164 -3.97 0.08 5.41
CA PHE A 164 -5.32 -0.43 5.61
C PHE A 164 -6.03 -0.51 4.27
N THR A 165 -6.94 -1.48 4.15
CA THR A 165 -7.88 -1.59 3.03
C THR A 165 -9.24 -1.09 3.51
N PRO A 166 -9.77 0.03 2.97
CA PRO A 166 -11.12 0.47 3.29
C PRO A 166 -12.15 -0.53 2.76
N LEU A 167 -13.18 -0.82 3.56
CA LEU A 167 -14.31 -1.64 3.15
C LEU A 167 -15.29 -0.77 2.37
N GLN A 168 -15.49 -1.11 1.09
CA GLN A 168 -16.36 -0.36 0.20
C GLN A 168 -17.81 -0.88 0.25
N ASN A 169 -18.77 -0.01 -0.08
CA ASN A 169 -20.19 -0.35 -0.24
C ASN A 169 -20.82 -1.04 0.98
N LEU A 170 -20.40 -0.64 2.19
CA LEU A 170 -21.06 -1.12 3.40
C LEU A 170 -22.43 -0.45 3.55
N GLU A 171 -23.47 -1.26 3.69
CA GLU A 171 -24.81 -0.77 4.01
C GLU A 171 -24.80 -0.06 5.38
N PRO A 172 -25.63 0.98 5.60
CA PRO A 172 -25.65 1.71 6.87
C PRO A 172 -25.92 0.85 8.12
N ASN A 173 -26.58 -0.30 7.94
CA ASN A 173 -26.89 -1.25 9.01
C ASN A 173 -25.91 -2.45 9.06
N HIS A 174 -24.80 -2.37 8.34
CA HIS A 174 -23.80 -3.44 8.30
C HIS A 174 -23.20 -3.68 9.69
N PRO A 175 -23.02 -4.95 10.14
CA PRO A 175 -22.56 -5.27 11.49
C PRO A 175 -21.13 -4.81 11.81
N ALA A 176 -20.37 -4.35 10.82
CA ALA A 176 -19.06 -3.73 11.00
C ALA A 176 -19.15 -2.34 11.64
N TYR A 177 -20.28 -1.63 11.44
CA TYR A 177 -20.55 -0.40 12.15
C TYR A 177 -20.95 -0.70 13.60
N PRO A 178 -20.51 0.12 14.57
CA PRO A 178 -20.92 -0.04 15.95
C PRO A 178 -22.45 0.02 16.08
N ARG A 179 -23.02 -0.88 16.88
CA ARG A 179 -24.47 -0.95 17.09
C ARG A 179 -24.97 0.24 17.91
N SER A 180 -26.26 0.51 17.77
CA SER A 180 -27.06 1.58 18.37
C SER A 180 -26.91 1.82 19.88
N SER A 181 -26.31 0.90 20.65
CA SER A 181 -26.02 1.11 22.07
C SER A 181 -25.07 2.28 22.35
N LEU A 182 -24.21 2.66 21.41
CA LEU A 182 -23.41 3.89 21.54
C LEU A 182 -24.20 5.17 21.23
N THR A 183 -25.19 5.08 20.34
CA THR A 183 -26.13 6.18 20.07
C THR A 183 -27.02 6.46 21.30
N GLU A 184 -27.33 5.44 22.08
CA GLU A 184 -28.04 5.55 23.37
C GLU A 184 -27.16 6.12 24.48
N ALA A 185 -25.86 5.81 24.49
CA ALA A 185 -24.91 6.33 25.48
C ALA A 185 -24.57 7.82 25.28
N PHE A 186 -24.73 8.34 24.07
CA PHE A 186 -24.49 9.74 23.73
C PHE A 186 -25.72 10.36 23.03
N PRO A 187 -26.81 10.64 23.77
CA PRO A 187 -28.00 11.28 23.20
C PRO A 187 -27.64 12.68 22.69
N GLY A 188 -27.85 12.91 21.38
CA GLY A 188 -27.54 14.19 20.72
C GLY A 188 -26.28 14.19 19.85
N SER A 189 -25.42 13.16 19.95
CA SER A 189 -24.28 12.98 19.03
C SER A 189 -24.69 12.25 17.74
N GLY A 190 -25.81 12.68 17.14
CA GLY A 190 -26.25 12.21 15.82
C GLY A 190 -25.22 12.47 14.70
N TRP A 191 -24.13 13.17 15.01
CA TRP A 191 -22.93 13.20 14.19
C TRP A 191 -22.27 11.81 14.13
N GLN A 192 -22.66 11.09 13.08
CA GLN A 192 -21.77 10.54 12.04
C GLN A 192 -21.02 9.22 12.29
N PHE A 193 -21.66 8.21 12.88
CA PHE A 193 -21.22 6.82 12.61
C PHE A 193 -21.20 6.48 11.11
N ARG A 194 -21.97 7.21 10.29
CA ARG A 194 -21.99 7.10 8.82
C ARG A 194 -20.72 7.62 8.13
N ASP A 195 -19.95 8.48 8.80
CA ASP A 195 -18.75 9.06 8.21
C ASP A 195 -17.49 8.32 8.70
N LEU A 196 -17.70 7.26 9.49
CA LEU A 196 -16.64 6.30 9.80
C LEU A 196 -16.30 5.51 8.54
N ILE A 197 -15.04 5.59 8.17
CA ILE A 197 -14.44 4.67 7.23
C ILE A 197 -14.05 3.43 8.02
N VAL A 198 -14.69 2.31 7.68
CA VAL A 198 -14.34 1.01 8.24
C VAL A 198 -13.25 0.41 7.35
N ALA A 199 -12.13 0.04 7.94
CA ALA A 199 -11.02 -0.56 7.22
C ALA A 199 -10.52 -1.82 7.91
N ARG A 200 -9.90 -2.70 7.14
CA ARG A 200 -9.12 -3.83 7.66
C ARG A 200 -7.63 -3.49 7.61
N PRO A 201 -6.83 -3.89 8.61
CA PRO A 201 -5.38 -3.84 8.50
C PRO A 201 -4.91 -4.57 7.25
N HIS A 202 -3.98 -3.96 6.52
CA HIS A 202 -3.36 -4.55 5.33
C HIS A 202 -1.90 -4.91 5.63
N GLN A 203 -1.12 -3.97 6.16
CA GLN A 203 0.25 -4.22 6.59
C GLN A 203 0.66 -3.34 7.78
N ASP A 204 1.61 -3.82 8.57
CA ASP A 204 2.34 -3.04 9.57
C ASP A 204 3.77 -3.58 9.62
N VAL A 205 4.64 -3.00 8.80
CA VAL A 205 5.97 -3.54 8.51
C VAL A 205 7.03 -2.47 8.58
N VAL A 206 8.24 -2.85 9.00
CA VAL A 206 9.42 -2.01 8.90
C VAL A 206 10.17 -2.39 7.61
N LEU A 207 10.33 -1.41 6.75
CA LEU A 207 10.99 -1.49 5.45
C LEU A 207 12.34 -0.78 5.52
N ASN A 208 13.34 -1.34 4.86
CA ASN A 208 14.68 -0.78 4.76
C ASN A 208 15.23 -0.96 3.33
N THR A 209 16.50 -0.64 3.12
CA THR A 209 17.14 -0.75 1.79
C THR A 209 17.21 -2.16 1.24
N GLU A 210 17.07 -3.21 2.05
CA GLU A 210 17.04 -4.61 1.59
C GLU A 210 15.62 -5.12 1.29
N SER A 211 14.61 -4.36 1.69
CA SER A 211 13.20 -4.72 1.48
C SER A 211 12.82 -4.63 0.00
N CYS A 212 11.91 -5.51 -0.43
CA CYS A 212 11.29 -5.41 -1.75
C CYS A 212 10.47 -4.12 -1.86
N ALA A 213 10.25 -3.65 -3.09
CA ALA A 213 9.32 -2.54 -3.32
C ALA A 213 7.92 -2.94 -2.82
N GLN A 214 7.20 -2.03 -2.19
CA GLN A 214 5.84 -2.27 -1.74
C GLN A 214 4.85 -1.76 -2.79
N LEU A 215 3.83 -2.57 -3.10
CA LEU A 215 2.78 -2.23 -4.04
C LEU A 215 1.48 -1.96 -3.28
N LEU A 216 0.94 -0.76 -3.45
CA LEU A 216 -0.43 -0.41 -3.13
C LEU A 216 -1.26 -0.49 -4.41
N THR A 217 -2.51 -0.92 -4.28
CA THR A 217 -3.44 -0.99 -5.42
C THR A 217 -4.61 -0.03 -5.20
N PRO A 218 -5.42 0.23 -6.25
CA PRO A 218 -6.63 1.02 -6.12
C PRO A 218 -7.64 0.51 -5.08
N VAL A 219 -7.54 -0.77 -4.70
CA VAL A 219 -8.52 -1.45 -3.84
C VAL A 219 -7.91 -1.87 -2.51
N ASP A 220 -6.66 -2.33 -2.52
CA ASP A 220 -5.98 -2.90 -1.35
C ASP A 220 -4.80 -2.05 -0.89
N GLY A 221 -4.72 -1.86 0.44
CA GLY A 221 -3.64 -1.13 1.10
C GLY A 221 -3.62 0.37 0.82
N ASN A 222 -4.69 0.91 0.22
CA ASN A 222 -4.77 2.25 -0.34
C ASN A 222 -4.68 3.37 0.72
N LEU A 223 -4.97 3.06 1.99
CA LEU A 223 -4.78 3.97 3.11
C LEU A 223 -3.45 3.64 3.79
N HIS A 224 -2.51 4.56 3.86
CA HIS A 224 -1.25 4.28 4.57
C HIS A 224 -0.63 5.48 5.30
N GLU A 225 0.13 5.15 6.34
CA GLU A 225 0.96 6.06 7.12
C GLU A 225 2.41 5.58 7.04
N VAL A 226 3.33 6.52 6.83
CA VAL A 226 4.74 6.24 6.68
C VAL A 226 5.53 7.04 7.71
N THR A 227 6.29 6.35 8.55
CA THR A 227 7.05 6.97 9.66
C THR A 227 8.50 6.46 9.65
N PRO A 228 9.52 7.32 9.76
CA PRO A 228 10.90 6.88 9.94
C PRO A 228 11.10 6.23 11.32
N VAL A 229 11.94 5.18 11.38
CA VAL A 229 12.17 4.41 12.62
C VAL A 229 13.43 4.85 13.34
N ASP A 230 14.61 4.67 12.73
CA ASP A 230 15.91 4.83 13.39
C ASP A 230 16.75 5.96 12.77
N GLY A 231 16.13 7.10 12.47
CA GLY A 231 16.79 8.25 11.87
C GLY A 231 16.05 8.80 10.64
N PRO A 232 16.71 9.60 9.77
CA PRO A 232 16.07 10.04 8.54
C PRO A 232 15.88 8.85 7.60
N ALA A 233 14.86 8.93 6.77
CA ALA A 233 14.58 7.91 5.78
C ALA A 233 14.21 8.54 4.44
N VAL A 234 14.59 7.87 3.36
CA VAL A 234 14.33 8.33 2.00
C VAL A 234 13.71 7.19 1.22
N PHE A 235 12.64 7.46 0.50
CA PHE A 235 12.02 6.48 -0.37
C PHE A 235 11.64 7.07 -1.72
N LEU A 236 11.75 6.26 -2.76
CA LEU A 236 11.19 6.52 -4.08
C LEU A 236 9.71 6.13 -4.05
N ASP A 237 8.88 6.97 -4.64
CA ASP A 237 7.45 6.74 -4.81
C ASP A 237 7.07 6.87 -6.29
N ILE A 238 6.22 5.96 -6.76
CA ILE A 238 5.60 6.02 -8.10
C ILE A 238 4.10 5.87 -7.90
N LEU A 239 3.34 6.88 -8.32
CA LEU A 239 1.88 6.88 -8.24
C LEU A 239 1.27 6.88 -9.63
N ALA A 240 0.25 6.04 -9.86
CA ALA A 240 -0.35 5.89 -11.17
C ALA A 240 -1.88 5.65 -11.13
N PRO A 241 -2.70 6.54 -11.74
CA PRO A 241 -2.32 7.85 -12.27
C PRO A 241 -1.83 8.80 -11.17
N PRO A 242 -1.26 9.99 -11.48
CA PRO A 242 -1.03 11.01 -10.47
C PRO A 242 -2.33 11.49 -9.80
N TYR A 243 -2.16 12.20 -8.68
CA TYR A 243 -3.23 13.01 -8.12
C TYR A 243 -3.72 14.06 -9.13
N ASP A 244 -4.97 14.46 -8.99
CA ASP A 244 -5.64 15.39 -9.91
C ASP A 244 -5.86 16.73 -9.22
N HIS A 245 -4.91 17.64 -9.40
CA HIS A 245 -5.00 18.97 -8.82
C HIS A 245 -6.02 19.87 -9.53
N ASP A 246 -6.36 19.57 -10.79
CA ASP A 246 -7.22 20.42 -11.61
C ASP A 246 -8.71 20.07 -11.48
N LEU A 247 -9.03 18.78 -11.47
CA LEU A 247 -10.42 18.30 -11.40
C LEU A 247 -10.86 17.95 -9.97
N GLY A 248 -9.93 17.84 -9.01
CA GLY A 248 -10.21 17.49 -7.61
C GLY A 248 -10.76 16.08 -7.39
N THR A 249 -10.72 15.22 -8.43
CA THR A 249 -11.30 13.87 -8.37
C THR A 249 -10.39 12.87 -7.67
N ARG A 250 -9.08 13.13 -7.67
CA ARG A 250 -8.04 12.36 -6.99
C ARG A 250 -7.24 13.31 -6.11
N GLU A 251 -7.83 13.71 -5.01
CA GLU A 251 -7.16 14.47 -3.96
C GLU A 251 -6.62 13.51 -2.90
N CYS A 252 -5.44 13.83 -2.36
CA CYS A 252 -4.89 13.15 -1.19
C CYS A 252 -5.68 13.61 0.05
N ARG A 253 -6.44 12.70 0.66
CA ARG A 253 -7.18 12.97 1.90
C ARG A 253 -6.47 12.39 3.09
N PHE A 254 -6.61 13.03 4.24
CA PHE A 254 -5.98 12.59 5.48
C PHE A 254 -6.99 11.98 6.44
N TYR A 255 -6.55 11.00 7.21
CA TYR A 255 -7.40 10.25 8.11
C TYR A 255 -6.77 10.11 9.49
N LYS A 256 -7.60 9.82 10.49
CA LYS A 256 -7.17 9.47 11.84
C LYS A 256 -7.92 8.26 12.35
N GLU A 257 -7.20 7.35 12.98
CA GLU A 257 -7.79 6.23 13.73
C GLU A 257 -8.60 6.73 14.92
N VAL A 258 -9.80 6.18 15.11
CA VAL A 258 -10.67 6.47 16.24
C VAL A 258 -10.95 5.21 17.05
N ILE A 259 -10.90 5.36 18.39
CA ILE A 259 -11.24 4.31 19.34
C ILE A 259 -12.72 4.43 19.65
N LEU A 260 -13.47 3.38 19.36
CA LEU A 260 -14.89 3.33 19.69
C LEU A 260 -15.10 2.82 21.13
N PRO A 261 -15.98 3.46 21.92
CA PRO A 261 -16.32 2.97 23.26
C PRO A 261 -16.87 1.53 23.17
N GLY A 262 -16.44 0.65 24.07
CA GLY A 262 -16.87 -0.76 24.10
C GLY A 262 -16.00 -1.73 23.27
N ASN A 263 -15.17 -1.24 22.36
CA ASN A 263 -14.07 -2.01 21.78
C ASN A 263 -12.82 -1.82 22.64
N ASN A 264 -12.67 -2.64 23.69
CA ASN A 264 -11.49 -2.62 24.57
C ASN A 264 -10.27 -3.29 23.91
N VAL A 265 -9.84 -2.78 22.76
CA VAL A 265 -8.53 -3.14 22.21
C VAL A 265 -7.74 -1.86 21.96
N PRO A 266 -6.57 -1.69 22.61
CA PRO A 266 -5.77 -0.50 22.42
C PRO A 266 -5.29 -0.41 20.97
N THR A 267 -5.69 0.65 20.27
CA THR A 267 -4.92 1.17 19.14
C THR A 267 -3.59 1.62 19.73
N ARG A 268 -2.56 0.80 19.59
CA ARG A 268 -1.30 0.89 20.36
C ARG A 268 -0.68 2.29 20.25
N VAL A 269 -0.62 2.97 21.39
CA VAL A 269 0.24 4.14 21.64
C VAL A 269 1.68 3.63 21.77
N LEU A 270 2.62 4.26 21.08
CA LEU A 270 4.05 3.92 21.08
C LEU A 270 4.79 4.58 22.26
N ASP A 271 5.60 3.76 22.94
CA ASP A 271 6.77 3.98 23.81
C ASP A 271 7.04 5.29 24.56
N ARG A 272 7.17 5.14 25.89
CA ARG A 272 8.23 5.65 26.80
C ARG A 272 8.09 4.80 28.07
N VAL A 273 9.09 4.05 28.53
CA VAL A 273 10.27 4.52 29.28
C VAL A 273 11.36 3.42 29.24
N LEU A 274 12.60 3.81 28.95
CA LEU A 274 13.81 3.05 29.28
C LEU A 274 14.26 3.37 30.72
N SER A 275 14.84 2.34 31.35
CA SER A 275 15.68 2.35 32.56
C SER A 275 14.86 2.42 33.88
N THR A 276 15.05 1.61 34.92
CA THR A 276 16.13 0.77 35.51
C THR A 276 15.40 -0.35 36.32
N ASP A 277 15.91 -1.50 36.74
CA ASP A 277 17.15 -1.79 37.48
C ASP A 277 17.28 -3.32 37.67
N ALA A 278 18.46 -3.76 38.08
CA ALA A 278 18.93 -5.13 38.21
C ALA A 278 18.30 -5.98 39.33
N GLY A 279 18.22 -7.29 39.05
CA GLY A 279 18.65 -8.39 39.95
C GLY A 279 17.88 -8.68 41.25
N SER A 280 17.30 -9.88 41.34
CA SER A 280 17.73 -10.93 42.30
C SER A 280 16.80 -12.13 42.30
N ASP A 281 17.41 -13.31 42.42
CA ASP A 281 16.85 -14.65 42.51
C ASP A 281 15.76 -14.85 43.57
N GLN A 282 14.81 -15.76 43.30
CA GLN A 282 14.63 -16.99 44.10
C GLN A 282 13.44 -17.83 43.59
N GLU A 283 13.75 -19.09 43.28
CA GLU A 283 12.80 -20.22 43.29
C GLU A 283 12.55 -20.67 44.74
N PRO A 284 11.46 -21.40 45.06
CA PRO A 284 11.57 -22.86 44.97
C PRO A 284 10.30 -23.62 44.51
N ALA A 285 10.60 -24.79 43.94
CA ALA A 285 9.72 -25.88 43.53
C ALA A 285 8.74 -26.45 44.58
N THR A 286 7.61 -26.99 44.11
CA THR A 286 7.07 -28.28 44.58
C THR A 286 6.36 -29.05 43.45
N THR A 287 6.56 -30.35 43.51
CA THR A 287 6.33 -31.45 42.56
C THR A 287 4.90 -32.02 42.54
N ASN A 288 4.38 -32.49 41.40
CA ASN A 288 4.18 -33.93 41.07
C ASN A 288 3.16 -34.23 39.95
N ASN A 289 3.61 -35.12 39.05
CA ASN A 289 2.91 -36.22 38.37
C ASN A 289 1.95 -36.03 37.18
N LEU A 290 2.49 -36.43 36.01
CA LEU A 290 2.07 -37.57 35.14
C LEU A 290 0.62 -37.61 34.62
N GLN A 291 0.43 -37.50 33.29
CA GLN A 291 0.20 -38.66 32.39
C GLN A 291 -0.24 -38.17 30.98
N HIS A 292 0.47 -38.57 29.92
CA HIS A 292 -0.03 -38.60 28.54
C HIS A 292 -1.00 -39.79 28.36
N PRO A 293 -2.01 -39.69 27.47
CA PRO A 293 -1.93 -40.56 26.29
C PRO A 293 -2.42 -39.91 24.99
N ASP A 294 -1.83 -40.38 23.89
CA ASP A 294 -2.25 -40.15 22.51
C ASP A 294 -3.63 -40.78 22.21
N SER A 295 -4.45 -40.12 21.39
CA SER A 295 -5.19 -40.78 20.29
C SER A 295 -5.97 -39.79 19.40
N ASN A 296 -6.14 -40.24 18.17
CA ASN A 296 -6.49 -39.56 16.93
C ASN A 296 -8.00 -39.25 16.75
N SER A 297 -8.28 -38.19 15.96
CA SER A 297 -9.44 -37.99 15.06
C SER A 297 -10.71 -37.25 15.59
N PRO A 298 -11.57 -36.69 14.70
CA PRO A 298 -11.51 -35.27 14.34
C PRO A 298 -12.84 -34.56 14.62
N HIS A 299 -12.82 -33.55 15.50
CA HIS A 299 -13.96 -32.65 15.63
C HIS A 299 -13.79 -31.42 14.75
N ARG A 300 -14.53 -31.44 13.63
CA ARG A 300 -14.96 -30.26 12.89
C ARG A 300 -15.58 -29.26 13.87
N MET A 301 -14.85 -28.19 14.18
CA MET A 301 -15.48 -26.96 14.64
C MET A 301 -15.52 -25.97 13.48
N ASN A 302 -16.75 -25.53 13.24
CA ASN A 302 -17.17 -24.59 12.22
C ASN A 302 -16.30 -23.34 12.15
N GLY A 303 -16.24 -22.80 10.93
CA GLY A 303 -15.53 -21.59 10.54
C GLY A 303 -15.61 -20.46 11.55
N MET A 304 -14.49 -20.22 12.23
CA MET A 304 -14.17 -18.93 12.80
C MET A 304 -13.30 -18.24 11.74
N GLY A 305 -13.96 -17.65 10.75
CA GLY A 305 -13.29 -16.85 9.73
C GLY A 305 -12.45 -15.79 10.42
N ASP A 306 -11.19 -15.69 10.00
CA ASP A 306 -10.17 -14.73 10.40
C ASP A 306 -10.76 -13.34 10.71
N ARG A 307 -11.07 -13.09 11.99
CA ARG A 307 -11.53 -11.77 12.46
C ARG A 307 -10.30 -10.90 12.66
N SER A 308 -9.63 -10.55 11.57
CA SER A 308 -8.74 -9.40 11.58
C SER A 308 -9.50 -8.21 12.14
N GLN A 309 -8.94 -7.61 13.18
CA GLN A 309 -9.59 -6.55 13.94
C GLN A 309 -9.87 -5.36 13.02
N LEU A 310 -11.13 -4.96 12.89
CA LEU A 310 -11.52 -3.77 12.13
C LEU A 310 -10.94 -2.51 12.78
N ILE A 311 -10.57 -1.57 11.94
CA ILE A 311 -10.12 -0.22 12.30
C ILE A 311 -11.16 0.77 11.81
N TYR A 312 -11.37 1.81 12.61
CA TYR A 312 -12.30 2.88 12.31
C TYR A 312 -11.51 4.16 12.10
N LEU A 313 -11.77 4.83 10.99
CA LEU A 313 -11.09 6.05 10.59
C LEU A 313 -12.11 7.17 10.40
N VAL A 314 -11.67 8.39 10.67
CA VAL A 314 -12.38 9.62 10.27
C VAL A 314 -11.48 10.43 9.36
N GLU A 315 -12.07 11.04 8.34
CA GLU A 315 -11.37 12.03 7.52
C GLU A 315 -11.06 13.27 8.37
N THR A 316 -9.90 13.88 8.11
CA THR A 316 -9.40 15.06 8.81
C THR A 316 -8.74 16.01 7.83
N ASN A 317 -8.63 17.28 8.20
CA ASN A 317 -7.72 18.18 7.51
C ASN A 317 -6.28 17.70 7.65
N GLN A 318 -5.40 18.12 6.74
CA GLN A 318 -3.96 17.92 6.85
C GLN A 318 -3.47 18.27 8.28
N PRO A 319 -2.78 17.34 8.98
CA PRO A 319 -2.24 17.62 10.30
C PRO A 319 -1.27 18.81 10.25
N LYS A 320 -1.38 19.72 11.22
CA LYS A 320 -0.56 20.95 11.27
C LYS A 320 0.95 20.68 11.45
N ASP A 321 1.28 19.52 12.00
CA ASP A 321 2.64 19.03 12.20
C ASP A 321 3.22 18.34 10.95
N TYR A 322 2.44 18.25 9.87
CA TYR A 322 2.88 17.77 8.57
C TYR A 322 2.79 18.89 7.54
N TRP A 323 3.91 19.15 6.88
CA TRP A 323 3.97 19.90 5.64
C TRP A 323 5.15 19.40 4.82
N CYS A 324 5.05 19.55 3.51
CA CYS A 324 6.05 19.08 2.57
C CYS A 324 6.66 20.27 1.84
N GLU A 325 7.99 20.31 1.74
CA GLU A 325 8.71 21.31 0.96
C GLU A 325 9.31 20.67 -0.30
N SER A 326 9.23 21.37 -1.42
CA SER A 326 9.83 20.88 -2.66
C SER A 326 11.35 21.09 -2.64
N ALA A 327 12.08 20.07 -3.09
CA ALA A 327 13.52 20.16 -3.32
C ALA A 327 13.86 19.82 -4.78
N GLU A 328 14.94 20.40 -5.29
CA GLU A 328 15.34 20.24 -6.68
C GLU A 328 15.96 18.86 -6.95
N TYR A 329 15.56 18.24 -8.06
CA TYR A 329 16.16 17.02 -8.56
C TYR A 329 17.39 17.32 -9.43
N VAL A 330 18.56 16.90 -8.96
CA VAL A 330 19.85 17.06 -9.67
C VAL A 330 20.44 15.70 -10.11
N GLY A 331 19.61 14.66 -10.15
CA GLY A 331 20.01 13.30 -10.47
C GLY A 331 20.15 13.01 -11.98
N PRO A 332 20.38 11.73 -12.34
CA PRO A 332 20.46 11.32 -13.74
C PRO A 332 19.18 11.64 -14.54
N SER A 333 19.33 11.93 -15.84
CA SER A 333 18.18 12.17 -16.75
C SER A 333 17.20 10.99 -16.75
N VAL A 334 15.91 11.32 -16.74
CA VAL A 334 14.77 10.38 -16.88
C VAL A 334 14.14 10.37 -18.27
N VAL A 335 14.66 11.22 -19.18
CA VAL A 335 14.26 11.29 -20.59
C VAL A 335 15.19 10.46 -21.46
#